data_AF-D3AXM7-F1
#
_entry.id   AF-D3AXM7-F1
#
_cell.length_a   1.000
_cell.length_b   1.000
_cell.length_c   1.000
_cell.angle_alpha   90.00
_cell.angle_beta   90.00
_cell.angle_gamma   90.00
#
_symmetry.space_group_name_H-M   'P 1'
#
loop_
_entity.id
_entity.type
_entity.pdbx_description
1 polymer ?
#
loop_
_entity_poly.entity_id
_entity_poly.type
_entity_poly.pdbx_seq_one_letter_code
_entity_poly.pdbx_strand_id
1 'polypeptide(L)'
;MKLILSLLVIFTILASVSQASNDGAKCDLCQILVRRAEMMVLKNETQQRIIKSMEKTCSLLPAKLSRPCVALVDFYGPLIIQKIIHHERPKLVCQQLRICGVNGQCDDNDSDFTLDELAEVLEEYYELENYESEDVVDFENDEVEFVTAENLRKWKPHIPGKNIIKKYKCKACNFLVSRAEHMVKINKTAQEIQSHLEHSCNTFGVKPAVKVCKKIVHKATHSIINELKKNTSPGHVCKAIKMC
;
A
#
# COMPACT_ATOMS: atom_id res chain seq x y z
N MET A 1 27.81 -26.25 -42.51
CA MET A 1 27.51 -26.76 -41.16
C MET A 1 27.70 -25.72 -40.05
N LYS A 2 28.80 -24.95 -40.00
CA LYS A 2 29.06 -23.93 -38.95
C LYS A 2 28.05 -22.77 -38.89
N LEU A 3 27.44 -22.39 -40.03
CA LEU A 3 26.44 -21.32 -40.12
C LEU A 3 25.05 -21.73 -39.57
N ILE A 4 24.71 -23.02 -39.64
CA ILE A 4 23.44 -23.54 -39.12
C ILE A 4 23.49 -23.65 -37.59
N LEU A 5 24.64 -24.06 -37.04
CA LEU A 5 24.86 -24.07 -35.58
C LEU A 5 24.78 -22.65 -34.97
N SER A 6 25.31 -21.65 -35.66
CA SER A 6 25.28 -20.26 -35.18
C SER A 6 23.88 -19.66 -35.20
N LEU A 7 23.06 -19.97 -36.22
CA LEU A 7 21.66 -19.55 -36.26
C LEU A 7 20.80 -20.22 -35.18
N LEU A 8 21.02 -21.50 -34.88
CA LEU A 8 20.32 -22.20 -33.79
C LEU A 8 20.68 -21.64 -32.42
N VAL A 9 21.94 -21.26 -32.19
CA VAL A 9 22.39 -20.63 -30.95
C VAL A 9 21.83 -19.21 -30.81
N ILE A 10 21.70 -18.45 -31.90
CA ILE A 10 21.05 -17.13 -31.89
C ILE A 10 19.54 -17.27 -31.62
N PHE A 11 18.89 -18.29 -32.17
CA PHE A 11 17.47 -18.55 -31.94
C PHE A 11 17.16 -18.97 -30.49
N THR A 12 18.07 -19.72 -29.83
CA THR A 12 17.92 -20.08 -28.41
C THR A 12 18.22 -18.92 -27.47
N ILE A 13 19.18 -18.04 -27.80
CA ILE A 13 19.50 -16.84 -26.98
C ILE A 13 18.34 -15.82 -26.99
N LEU A 14 17.58 -15.71 -28.09
CA LEU A 14 16.42 -14.81 -28.15
C LEU A 14 15.23 -15.26 -27.30
N ALA A 15 15.10 -16.56 -27.01
CA ALA A 15 14.00 -17.10 -26.20
C ALA A 15 14.16 -16.83 -24.68
N SER A 16 15.39 -16.69 -24.18
CA SER A 16 15.68 -16.51 -22.75
C SER A 16 15.48 -15.09 -22.23
N VAL A 17 15.38 -14.09 -23.11
CA VAL A 17 15.32 -12.66 -22.75
C VAL A 17 13.90 -12.19 -22.35
N SER A 18 12.86 -13.00 -22.54
CA SER A 18 11.45 -12.57 -22.37
C SER A 18 10.75 -13.01 -21.08
N GLN A 19 11.37 -13.80 -20.21
CA GLN A 19 10.69 -14.36 -19.03
C GLN A 19 10.83 -13.49 -17.76
N ALA A 20 11.98 -12.85 -17.54
CA ALA A 20 12.22 -12.05 -16.33
C ALA A 20 11.34 -10.79 -16.23
N SER A 21 10.92 -10.21 -17.35
CA SER A 21 10.04 -9.02 -17.36
C SER A 21 8.56 -9.35 -17.12
N ASN A 22 8.13 -10.58 -17.39
CA ASN A 22 6.73 -10.99 -17.23
C ASN A 22 6.40 -11.38 -15.79
N ASP A 23 7.33 -11.98 -15.05
CA ASP A 23 7.06 -12.44 -13.69
C ASP A 23 7.03 -11.29 -12.67
N GLY A 24 7.85 -10.24 -12.87
CA GLY A 24 7.73 -8.99 -12.11
C GLY A 24 6.37 -8.31 -12.32
N ALA A 25 5.92 -8.19 -13.58
CA ALA A 25 4.63 -7.57 -13.89
C ALA A 25 3.44 -8.35 -13.33
N LYS A 26 3.50 -9.68 -13.30
CA LYS A 26 2.48 -10.53 -12.66
C LYS A 26 2.46 -10.37 -11.13
N CYS A 27 3.65 -10.27 -10.52
CA CYS A 27 3.78 -10.04 -9.09
C CYS A 27 3.19 -8.68 -8.68
N ASP A 28 3.53 -7.62 -9.41
CA ASP A 28 2.96 -6.28 -9.20
C ASP A 28 1.43 -6.29 -9.34
N LEU A 29 0.94 -6.98 -10.38
CA LEU A 29 -0.48 -7.13 -10.63
C LEU A 29 -1.21 -7.82 -9.47
N CYS A 30 -0.65 -8.92 -8.96
CA CYS A 30 -1.19 -9.59 -7.79
C CYS A 30 -1.23 -8.66 -6.58
N GLN A 31 -0.13 -7.97 -6.27
CA GLN A 31 -0.06 -7.08 -5.11
C GLN A 31 -1.07 -5.92 -5.20
N ILE A 32 -1.31 -5.39 -6.40
CA ILE A 32 -2.35 -4.36 -6.62
C ILE A 32 -3.73 -4.91 -6.27
N LEU A 33 -4.06 -6.12 -6.71
CA LEU A 33 -5.36 -6.76 -6.43
C LEU A 33 -5.52 -7.08 -4.95
N VAL A 34 -4.48 -7.61 -4.30
CA VAL A 34 -4.52 -7.92 -2.87
C VAL A 34 -4.68 -6.65 -2.03
N ARG A 35 -3.96 -5.56 -2.34
CA ARG A 35 -4.17 -4.25 -1.69
C ARG A 35 -5.56 -3.70 -1.95
N ARG A 36 -6.12 -3.95 -3.14
CA ARG A 36 -7.50 -3.54 -3.44
C ARG A 36 -8.50 -4.30 -2.58
N ALA A 37 -8.31 -5.61 -2.42
CA ALA A 37 -9.11 -6.44 -1.54
C ALA A 37 -9.00 -5.98 -0.07
N GLU A 38 -7.78 -5.77 0.42
CA GLU A 38 -7.48 -5.26 1.78
C GLU A 38 -8.25 -3.97 2.09
N MET A 39 -8.19 -2.97 1.21
CA MET A 39 -8.92 -1.71 1.41
C MET A 39 -10.44 -1.88 1.47
N MET A 40 -10.99 -2.95 0.89
CA MET A 40 -12.44 -3.22 0.90
C MET A 40 -12.85 -4.12 2.05
N VAL A 41 -12.00 -5.08 2.44
CA VAL A 41 -12.18 -5.86 3.68
C VAL A 41 -12.18 -4.92 4.89
N LEU A 42 -11.26 -3.94 4.95
CA LEU A 42 -11.24 -2.91 6.00
C LEU A 42 -12.48 -2.00 6.02
N LYS A 43 -13.32 -2.06 4.99
CA LYS A 43 -14.60 -1.35 4.91
C LYS A 43 -15.80 -2.27 5.15
N ASN A 44 -15.57 -3.51 5.57
CA ASN A 44 -16.58 -4.54 5.76
C ASN A 44 -17.44 -4.77 4.49
N GLU A 45 -16.81 -4.68 3.31
CA GLU A 45 -17.49 -4.95 2.04
C GLU A 45 -17.74 -6.45 1.85
N THR A 46 -18.83 -6.81 1.16
CA THR A 46 -19.12 -8.21 0.88
C THR A 46 -18.11 -8.82 -0.10
N GLN A 47 -17.85 -10.12 0.02
CA GLN A 47 -16.96 -10.85 -0.89
C GLN A 47 -17.25 -10.57 -2.37
N GLN A 48 -18.52 -10.55 -2.75
CA GLN A 48 -18.95 -10.24 -4.12
C GLN A 48 -18.56 -8.82 -4.55
N ARG A 49 -18.73 -7.82 -3.68
CA ARG A 49 -18.34 -6.43 -3.96
C ARG A 49 -16.82 -6.29 -4.06
N ILE A 50 -16.08 -7.01 -3.22
CA ILE A 50 -14.62 -7.03 -3.26
C ILE A 50 -14.13 -7.62 -4.59
N ILE A 51 -14.66 -8.78 -4.99
CA ILE A 51 -14.33 -9.43 -6.27
C ILE A 51 -14.66 -8.53 -7.46
N LYS A 52 -15.88 -7.99 -7.54
CA LYS A 52 -16.27 -7.03 -8.59
C LYS A 52 -15.35 -5.82 -8.64
N SER A 53 -14.87 -5.35 -7.49
CA SER A 53 -13.94 -4.25 -7.49
C SER A 53 -12.54 -4.63 -7.95
N MET A 54 -12.08 -5.85 -7.69
CA MET A 54 -10.83 -6.37 -8.24
C MET A 54 -10.93 -6.50 -9.76
N GLU A 55 -12.04 -7.02 -10.29
CA GLU A 55 -12.34 -7.05 -11.73
C GLU A 55 -12.36 -5.65 -12.35
N LYS A 56 -12.98 -4.68 -11.67
CA LYS A 56 -12.97 -3.28 -12.11
C LYS A 56 -11.55 -2.73 -12.14
N THR A 57 -10.70 -3.07 -11.18
CA THR A 57 -9.27 -2.71 -11.23
C THR A 57 -8.59 -3.32 -12.46
N CYS A 58 -8.94 -4.55 -12.86
CA CYS A 58 -8.46 -5.16 -14.10
C CYS A 58 -8.86 -4.41 -15.37
N SER A 59 -10.04 -3.79 -15.41
CA SER A 59 -10.47 -2.99 -16.57
C SER A 59 -9.70 -1.67 -16.75
N LEU A 60 -9.02 -1.19 -15.70
CA LEU A 60 -8.21 0.04 -15.74
C LEU A 60 -6.79 -0.20 -16.26
N LEU A 61 -6.42 -1.46 -16.48
CA LEU A 61 -5.10 -1.85 -16.96
C LEU A 61 -5.01 -1.79 -18.49
N PRO A 62 -3.79 -1.65 -19.05
CA PRO A 62 -3.58 -1.82 -20.48
C PRO A 62 -4.15 -3.15 -20.99
N ALA A 63 -4.64 -3.17 -22.23
CA ALA A 63 -5.32 -4.34 -22.81
C ALA A 63 -4.54 -5.66 -22.68
N LYS A 64 -3.20 -5.59 -22.70
CA LYS A 64 -2.31 -6.76 -22.54
C LYS A 64 -2.33 -7.38 -21.13
N LEU A 65 -2.69 -6.62 -20.10
CA LEU A 65 -2.71 -7.04 -18.70
C LEU A 65 -4.13 -7.24 -18.16
N SER A 66 -5.13 -6.62 -18.79
CA SER A 66 -6.52 -6.70 -18.35
C SER A 66 -7.05 -8.15 -18.32
N ARG A 67 -6.83 -8.93 -19.39
CA ARG A 67 -7.26 -10.34 -19.43
C ARG A 67 -6.55 -11.23 -18.38
N PRO A 68 -5.21 -11.23 -18.27
CA PRO A 68 -4.52 -11.95 -17.20
C PRO A 68 -4.97 -11.55 -15.79
N CYS A 69 -5.29 -10.26 -15.59
CA CYS A 69 -5.79 -9.76 -14.32
C CYS A 69 -7.15 -10.37 -13.96
N VAL A 70 -8.11 -10.34 -14.89
CA VAL A 70 -9.45 -10.91 -14.64
C VAL A 70 -9.33 -12.40 -14.30
N ALA A 71 -8.51 -13.16 -15.04
CA ALA A 71 -8.28 -14.57 -14.74
C ALA A 71 -7.69 -14.82 -13.35
N LEU A 72 -6.81 -13.93 -12.86
CA LEU A 72 -6.27 -14.00 -11.50
C LEU A 72 -7.37 -13.75 -10.47
N VAL A 73 -8.23 -12.75 -10.70
CA VAL A 73 -9.36 -12.44 -9.81
C VAL A 73 -10.37 -13.57 -9.76
N ASP A 74 -10.71 -14.16 -10.91
CA ASP A 74 -11.68 -15.26 -10.99
C ASP A 74 -11.18 -16.49 -10.23
N PHE A 75 -9.88 -16.80 -10.35
CA PHE A 75 -9.31 -18.01 -9.76
C PHE A 75 -8.93 -17.84 -8.28
N TYR A 76 -8.34 -16.70 -7.93
CA TYR A 76 -7.77 -16.47 -6.60
C TYR A 76 -8.55 -15.48 -5.75
N GLY A 77 -9.54 -14.76 -6.29
CA GLY A 77 -10.25 -13.68 -5.58
C GLY A 77 -10.78 -14.09 -4.21
N PRO A 78 -11.56 -15.18 -4.07
CA PRO A 78 -12.02 -15.66 -2.76
C PRO A 78 -10.88 -16.00 -1.79
N LEU A 79 -9.82 -16.67 -2.28
CA LEU A 79 -8.67 -17.04 -1.48
C LEU A 79 -7.86 -15.81 -1.03
N ILE A 80 -7.70 -14.81 -1.91
CA ILE A 80 -7.08 -13.52 -1.56
C ILE A 80 -7.86 -12.85 -0.43
N ILE A 81 -9.19 -12.81 -0.51
CA ILE A 81 -10.03 -12.21 0.53
C ILE A 81 -9.87 -12.97 1.85
N GLN A 82 -9.92 -14.30 1.81
CA GLN A 82 -9.71 -15.13 3.00
C GLN A 82 -8.37 -14.83 3.66
N LYS A 83 -7.27 -14.79 2.89
CA LYS A 83 -5.93 -14.51 3.43
C LYS A 83 -5.82 -13.13 4.06
N ILE A 84 -6.50 -12.15 3.48
CA ILE A 84 -6.52 -10.78 3.99
C ILE A 84 -7.35 -10.65 5.27
N ILE A 85 -8.43 -11.43 5.42
CA ILE A 85 -9.18 -11.53 6.69
C ILE A 85 -8.27 -12.10 7.80
N HIS A 86 -7.34 -13.00 7.47
CA HIS A 86 -6.32 -13.50 8.39
C HIS A 86 -5.09 -12.58 8.51
N HIS A 87 -5.23 -11.30 8.13
CA HIS A 87 -4.19 -10.28 8.25
C HIS A 87 -2.88 -10.58 7.50
N GLU A 88 -2.91 -11.44 6.47
CA GLU A 88 -1.72 -11.72 5.65
C GLU A 88 -1.37 -10.51 4.75
N ARG A 89 -0.09 -10.12 4.73
CA ARG A 89 0.38 -8.98 3.91
C ARG A 89 0.33 -9.30 2.41
N PRO A 90 0.09 -8.30 1.53
CA PRO A 90 -0.04 -8.51 0.08
C PRO A 90 1.10 -9.28 -0.61
N LYS A 91 2.36 -9.03 -0.21
CA LYS A 91 3.54 -9.73 -0.76
C LYS A 91 3.49 -11.23 -0.43
N LEU A 92 3.17 -11.56 0.83
CA LEU A 92 3.09 -12.93 1.31
C LEU A 92 1.97 -13.70 0.61
N VAL A 93 0.78 -13.09 0.48
CA VAL A 93 -0.34 -13.67 -0.27
C VAL A 93 0.11 -14.00 -1.70
N CYS A 94 0.71 -13.06 -2.41
CA CYS A 94 1.15 -13.28 -3.79
C CYS A 94 2.28 -14.30 -3.95
N GLN A 95 3.15 -14.45 -2.95
CA GLN A 95 4.18 -15.50 -2.90
C GLN A 95 3.58 -16.89 -2.68
N GLN A 96 2.63 -17.01 -1.75
CA GLN A 96 1.95 -18.28 -1.48
C GLN A 96 1.08 -18.74 -2.65
N LEU A 97 0.50 -17.80 -3.41
CA LEU A 97 -0.16 -18.08 -4.68
C LEU A 97 0.82 -18.46 -5.81
N ARG A 98 2.14 -18.41 -5.54
CA ARG A 98 3.24 -18.67 -6.49
C ARG A 98 3.22 -17.74 -7.71
N ILE A 99 2.61 -16.57 -7.57
CA ILE A 99 2.56 -15.53 -8.60
C ILE A 99 3.82 -14.67 -8.52
N CYS A 100 4.22 -14.32 -7.29
CA CYS A 100 5.53 -13.75 -7.01
C CYS A 100 6.53 -14.88 -6.75
N GLY A 101 7.70 -14.82 -7.37
CA GLY A 101 8.79 -15.72 -7.03
C GLY A 101 9.26 -15.51 -5.57
N VAL A 102 9.67 -16.59 -4.91
CA VAL A 102 10.36 -16.53 -3.61
C VAL A 102 11.66 -15.72 -3.68
N ASN A 103 12.24 -15.60 -4.88
CA ASN A 103 13.47 -14.85 -5.17
C ASN A 103 13.24 -13.58 -6.00
N GLY A 104 12.00 -13.07 -6.07
CA GLY A 104 11.77 -11.73 -6.61
C GLY A 104 12.35 -10.72 -5.63
N GLN A 105 13.50 -10.15 -5.97
CA GLN A 105 14.32 -9.24 -5.17
C GLN A 105 13.58 -8.61 -3.99
N CYS A 106 14.06 -8.95 -2.80
CA CYS A 106 14.11 -8.05 -1.66
C CYS A 106 14.59 -6.66 -2.12
N ASP A 107 13.67 -5.74 -2.36
CA ASP A 107 13.85 -4.40 -1.79
C ASP A 107 13.13 -4.44 -0.44
N ASP A 108 13.75 -5.15 0.50
CA ASP A 108 13.36 -5.17 1.89
C ASP A 108 13.84 -3.87 2.53
N ASN A 109 12.91 -3.15 3.16
CA ASN A 109 13.14 -2.45 4.42
C ASN A 109 11.81 -2.46 5.20
N ASP A 110 11.24 -3.66 5.33
CA ASP A 110 10.30 -3.96 6.40
C ASP A 110 10.99 -5.03 7.24
N SER A 111 11.45 -4.62 8.41
CA SER A 111 12.14 -5.49 9.37
C SER A 111 11.24 -6.68 9.69
N ASP A 112 11.75 -7.85 9.33
CA ASP A 112 11.71 -9.11 10.08
C ASP A 112 10.59 -9.18 11.15
N PHE A 113 9.51 -9.88 10.81
CA PHE A 113 8.58 -10.43 11.79
C PHE A 113 8.85 -11.93 11.78
N THR A 114 9.63 -12.41 12.75
CA THR A 114 9.95 -13.83 12.85
C THR A 114 8.72 -14.59 13.36
N LEU A 115 8.62 -15.87 12.98
CA LEU A 115 7.55 -16.78 13.40
C LEU A 115 7.46 -16.97 14.92
N ASP A 116 8.48 -16.54 15.66
CA ASP A 116 8.50 -16.57 17.13
C ASP A 116 7.64 -15.45 17.74
N GLU A 117 7.43 -14.32 17.04
CA GLU A 117 6.60 -13.18 17.50
C GLU A 117 5.10 -13.38 17.17
N LEU A 118 4.79 -14.28 16.23
CA LEU A 118 3.42 -14.69 15.87
C LEU A 118 2.78 -15.61 16.94
N ALA A 119 3.60 -16.31 17.72
CA ALA A 119 3.14 -17.21 18.78
C ALA A 119 2.55 -16.43 19.98
N GLU A 120 3.07 -15.24 20.29
CA GLU A 120 2.57 -14.40 21.39
C GLU A 120 1.25 -13.68 21.03
N VAL A 121 1.02 -13.38 19.75
CA VAL A 121 -0.21 -12.70 19.28
C VAL A 121 -1.43 -13.64 19.24
N LEU A 122 -1.21 -14.93 19.02
CA LEU A 122 -2.31 -15.90 18.89
C LEU A 122 -3.00 -16.24 20.23
N GLU A 123 -2.38 -15.97 21.37
CA GLU A 123 -3.00 -16.20 22.69
C GLU A 123 -4.01 -15.11 23.10
N GLU A 124 -3.96 -13.91 22.53
CA GLU A 124 -4.89 -12.81 22.86
C GLU A 124 -6.17 -12.83 21.99
N TYR A 125 -6.17 -13.52 20.84
CA TYR A 125 -7.26 -13.49 19.86
C TYR A 125 -8.42 -14.46 20.17
N TYR A 126 -8.23 -15.43 21.06
CA TYR A 126 -9.22 -16.50 21.31
C TYR A 126 -10.42 -16.11 22.21
N GLU A 127 -10.42 -14.94 22.85
CA GLU A 127 -11.56 -14.52 23.71
C GLU A 127 -12.64 -13.66 23.02
N LEU A 128 -12.48 -13.24 21.76
CA LEU A 128 -13.40 -12.29 21.11
C LEU A 128 -14.54 -12.91 20.26
N GLU A 129 -14.66 -14.24 20.17
CA GLU A 129 -15.67 -14.89 19.30
C GLU A 129 -17.12 -14.89 19.83
N ASN A 130 -17.42 -14.27 20.99
CA ASN A 130 -18.78 -14.26 21.57
C ASN A 130 -19.28 -12.86 21.97
N TYR A 131 -19.37 -11.92 21.02
CA TYR A 131 -20.19 -10.71 21.20
C TYR A 131 -21.19 -10.54 20.06
N GLU A 132 -22.40 -10.99 20.32
CA GLU A 132 -23.60 -10.78 19.49
C GLU A 132 -24.11 -9.35 19.75
N SER A 133 -24.16 -8.51 18.71
CA SER A 133 -25.16 -7.44 18.68
C SER A 133 -25.50 -7.05 17.25
N GLU A 134 -26.79 -7.21 16.99
CA GLU A 134 -27.58 -6.68 15.89
C GLU A 134 -27.38 -5.17 15.78
N ASP A 135 -27.12 -4.66 14.57
CA ASP A 135 -27.57 -3.34 14.06
C ASP A 135 -26.81 -3.00 12.77
N VAL A 136 -27.31 -3.53 11.64
CA VAL A 136 -26.92 -3.09 10.30
C VAL A 136 -27.70 -1.82 9.97
N VAL A 137 -27.02 -0.67 9.92
CA VAL A 137 -27.62 0.60 9.47
C VAL A 137 -27.55 0.67 7.94
N ASP A 138 -28.71 0.62 7.28
CA ASP A 138 -28.89 0.85 5.86
C ASP A 138 -28.47 2.28 5.45
N PHE A 139 -27.71 2.39 4.37
CA PHE A 139 -27.58 3.63 3.60
C PHE A 139 -27.77 3.30 2.13
N GLU A 140 -29.01 3.46 1.66
CA GLU A 140 -29.38 3.42 0.25
C GLU A 140 -28.72 4.56 -0.54
N ASN A 141 -28.26 4.20 -1.74
CA ASN A 141 -28.40 4.93 -3.00
C ASN A 141 -28.09 6.45 -3.00
N ASP A 142 -26.86 6.78 -3.39
CA ASP A 142 -26.61 7.96 -4.23
C ASP A 142 -25.80 7.54 -5.46
N GLU A 143 -26.31 7.88 -6.63
CA GLU A 143 -25.79 7.56 -7.96
C GLU A 143 -24.38 8.15 -8.17
N VAL A 144 -23.34 7.32 -8.21
CA VAL A 144 -22.00 7.80 -8.58
C VAL A 144 -21.82 7.70 -10.09
N GLU A 145 -21.98 8.83 -10.76
CA GLU A 145 -21.73 9.04 -12.19
C GLU A 145 -20.32 8.59 -12.61
N PHE A 146 -20.25 7.85 -13.72
CA PHE A 146 -19.03 7.27 -14.27
C PHE A 146 -18.09 8.35 -14.84
N VAL A 147 -16.87 8.46 -14.31
CA VAL A 147 -15.90 9.47 -14.77
C VAL A 147 -15.26 9.05 -16.10
N THR A 148 -15.57 9.77 -17.18
CA THR A 148 -14.98 9.60 -18.52
C THR A 148 -13.70 10.45 -18.69
N ALA A 149 -12.86 10.09 -19.68
CA ALA A 149 -11.64 10.86 -20.02
C ALA A 149 -11.94 12.30 -20.48
N GLU A 150 -13.15 12.55 -21.00
CA GLU A 150 -13.63 13.86 -21.38
C GLU A 150 -14.05 14.69 -20.16
N ASN A 151 -14.73 14.06 -19.19
CA ASN A 151 -15.07 14.67 -17.90
C ASN A 151 -13.81 15.02 -17.09
N LEU A 152 -12.73 14.23 -17.19
CA LEU A 152 -11.44 14.51 -16.54
C LEU A 152 -10.73 15.76 -17.07
N ARG A 153 -10.92 16.10 -18.36
CA ARG A 153 -10.34 17.29 -18.99
C ARG A 153 -11.15 18.56 -18.70
N LYS A 154 -12.45 18.42 -18.48
CA LYS A 154 -13.37 19.50 -18.08
C LYS A 154 -13.45 19.72 -16.57
N TRP A 155 -12.94 18.78 -15.77
CA TRP A 155 -12.92 18.86 -14.33
C TRP A 155 -12.07 20.03 -13.86
N LYS A 156 -12.72 21.15 -13.53
CA LYS A 156 -12.15 22.13 -12.62
C LYS A 156 -12.46 21.62 -11.21
N PRO A 157 -11.45 21.27 -10.40
CA PRO A 157 -11.69 20.87 -9.03
C PRO A 157 -12.38 22.01 -8.29
N HIS A 158 -13.66 21.85 -7.97
CA HIS A 158 -14.22 22.55 -6.83
C HIS A 158 -13.61 21.90 -5.59
N ILE A 159 -12.46 22.38 -5.13
CA ILE A 159 -11.84 21.95 -3.88
C ILE A 159 -12.74 22.44 -2.75
N PRO A 160 -13.47 21.57 -2.03
CA PRO A 160 -14.21 21.98 -0.85
C PRO A 160 -13.20 22.54 0.15
N GLY A 161 -13.45 23.80 0.54
CA GLY A 161 -12.42 24.73 0.99
C GLY A 161 -11.63 24.29 2.21
N LYS A 162 -10.42 24.87 2.36
CA LYS A 162 -9.48 25.00 3.51
C LYS A 162 -9.44 23.90 4.60
N ASN A 163 -10.57 23.39 5.07
CA ASN A 163 -10.76 22.30 6.04
C ASN A 163 -10.17 20.96 5.58
N ILE A 164 -10.24 20.61 4.28
CA ILE A 164 -9.63 19.36 3.78
C ILE A 164 -8.10 19.41 3.91
N ILE A 165 -7.48 20.51 3.48
CA ILE A 165 -6.02 20.69 3.58
C ILE A 165 -5.58 20.67 5.04
N LYS A 166 -6.33 21.33 5.94
CA LYS A 166 -6.09 21.30 7.38
C LYS A 166 -6.18 19.88 7.96
N LYS A 167 -7.17 19.08 7.55
CA LYS A 167 -7.36 17.68 7.96
C LYS A 167 -6.16 16.82 7.55
N TYR A 168 -5.69 16.94 6.31
CA TYR A 168 -4.53 16.17 5.83
C TYR A 168 -3.20 16.66 6.43
N LYS A 169 -3.06 17.97 6.70
CA LYS A 169 -1.89 18.53 7.38
C LYS A 169 -1.74 17.99 8.81
N CYS A 170 -2.86 17.89 9.53
CA CYS A 170 -2.88 17.36 10.89
C CYS A 170 -2.61 15.86 10.92
N LYS A 171 -3.22 15.09 10.01
CA LYS A 171 -2.92 13.65 9.83
C LYS A 171 -1.44 13.40 9.51
N ALA A 172 -0.86 14.20 8.61
CA ALA A 172 0.55 14.08 8.25
C ALA A 172 1.46 14.35 9.46
N CYS A 173 1.15 15.36 10.28
CA CYS A 173 1.92 15.61 11.48
C CYS A 173 1.84 14.45 12.48
N ASN A 174 0.64 13.96 12.79
CA ASN A 174 0.47 12.85 13.74
C ASN A 174 1.30 11.62 13.33
N PHE A 175 1.31 11.29 12.04
CA PHE A 175 2.15 10.23 11.48
C PHE A 175 3.65 10.48 11.74
N LEU A 176 4.15 11.67 11.40
CA LEU A 176 5.56 12.02 11.58
C LEU A 176 5.97 12.02 13.06
N VAL A 177 5.11 12.53 13.95
CA VAL A 177 5.38 12.60 15.39
C VAL A 177 5.39 11.21 16.00
N SER A 178 4.43 10.34 15.67
CA SER A 178 4.41 8.95 16.14
C SER A 178 5.69 8.19 15.76
N ARG A 179 6.19 8.39 14.53
CA ARG A 179 7.44 7.76 14.08
C ARG A 179 8.68 8.36 14.75
N ALA A 180 8.70 9.69 14.94
CA ALA A 180 9.82 10.41 15.55
C ALA A 180 9.92 10.19 17.06
N GLU A 181 8.81 9.96 17.76
CA GLU A 181 8.76 9.84 19.22
C GLU A 181 9.70 8.74 19.74
N HIS A 182 9.60 7.53 19.19
CA HIS A 182 10.49 6.43 19.60
C HIS A 182 11.96 6.76 19.31
N MET A 183 12.25 7.37 18.17
CA MET A 183 13.62 7.72 17.79
C MET A 183 14.24 8.80 18.69
N VAL A 184 13.43 9.77 19.14
CA VAL A 184 13.87 10.77 20.13
C VAL A 184 14.13 10.12 21.49
N LYS A 185 13.29 9.16 21.92
CA LYS A 185 13.46 8.44 23.19
C LYS A 185 14.77 7.63 23.24
N ILE A 186 15.22 7.09 22.10
CA ILE A 186 16.51 6.38 21.99
C ILE A 186 17.69 7.30 21.59
N ASN A 187 17.56 8.61 21.82
CA ASN A 187 18.62 9.62 21.59
C ASN A 187 19.18 9.67 20.16
N LYS A 188 18.37 9.36 19.13
CA LYS A 188 18.79 9.54 17.73
C LYS A 188 18.97 11.01 17.36
N THR A 189 19.93 11.27 16.48
CA THR A 189 20.21 12.62 15.98
C THR A 189 19.11 13.11 15.04
N ALA A 190 19.00 14.43 14.88
CA ALA A 190 18.01 14.99 13.96
C ALA A 190 18.22 14.56 12.50
N GLN A 191 19.48 14.34 12.11
CA GLN A 191 19.83 13.85 10.77
C GLN A 191 19.38 12.40 10.57
N GLU A 192 19.58 11.52 11.56
CA GLU A 192 19.10 10.12 11.49
C GLU A 192 17.57 10.06 11.42
N ILE A 193 16.87 10.84 12.26
CA ILE A 193 15.41 10.91 12.26
C ILE A 193 14.89 11.43 10.92
N GLN A 194 15.50 12.49 10.39
CA GLN A 194 15.12 13.04 9.10
C GLN A 194 15.32 12.04 7.97
N SER A 195 16.47 11.36 7.94
CA SER A 195 16.79 10.35 6.92
C SER A 195 15.74 9.21 6.92
N HIS A 196 15.36 8.73 8.11
CA HIS A 196 14.34 7.68 8.25
C HIS A 196 12.96 8.11 7.75
N LEU A 197 12.56 9.34 8.08
CA LEU A 197 11.30 9.92 7.62
C LEU A 197 11.32 10.17 6.10
N GLU A 198 12.44 10.59 5.53
CA GLU A 198 12.61 10.77 4.08
C GLU A 198 12.61 9.44 3.33
N HIS A 199 13.16 8.38 3.92
CA HIS A 199 13.11 7.04 3.38
C HIS A 199 11.66 6.54 3.26
N SER A 200 10.85 6.80 4.30
CA SER A 200 9.42 6.49 4.31
C SER A 200 8.64 7.20 3.18
N CYS A 201 9.14 8.32 2.66
CA CYS A 201 8.53 8.99 1.50
C CYS A 201 8.70 8.21 0.19
N ASN A 202 9.65 7.27 0.10
CA ASN A 202 9.86 6.51 -1.13
C ASN A 202 8.75 5.47 -1.35
N THR A 203 7.97 5.13 -0.32
CA THR A 203 6.80 4.26 -0.40
C THR A 203 5.68 4.84 -1.28
N PHE A 204 5.67 6.16 -1.49
CA PHE A 204 4.74 6.76 -2.44
C PHE A 204 5.13 6.36 -3.87
N GLY A 205 4.34 5.47 -4.50
CA GLY A 205 4.55 5.03 -5.89
C GLY A 205 4.39 6.12 -6.97
N VAL A 206 4.27 7.40 -6.57
CA VAL A 206 4.04 8.54 -7.44
C VAL A 206 5.13 9.58 -7.21
N LYS A 207 6.03 9.79 -8.19
CA LYS A 207 7.19 10.70 -8.09
C LYS A 207 6.84 12.11 -7.57
N PRO A 208 5.77 12.78 -8.05
CA PRO A 208 5.31 14.04 -7.46
C PRO A 208 5.01 13.97 -5.95
N ALA A 209 4.38 12.88 -5.48
CA ALA A 209 4.05 12.69 -4.08
C ALA A 209 5.31 12.46 -3.22
N VAL A 210 6.28 11.68 -3.72
CA VAL A 210 7.60 11.51 -3.06
C VAL A 210 8.27 12.87 -2.85
N LYS A 211 8.29 13.72 -3.88
CA LYS A 211 8.92 15.05 -3.83
C LYS A 211 8.24 15.97 -2.82
N VAL A 212 6.90 15.97 -2.79
CA VAL A 212 6.12 16.75 -1.80
C VAL A 212 6.37 16.24 -0.39
N CYS A 213 6.36 14.92 -0.18
CA CYS A 213 6.62 14.29 1.12
C CYS A 213 8.00 14.66 1.66
N LYS A 214 9.07 14.46 0.87
CA LYS A 214 10.44 14.79 1.30
C LYS A 214 10.58 16.27 1.68
N LYS A 215 9.92 17.17 0.93
CA LYS A 215 9.89 18.60 1.24
C LYS A 215 9.17 18.90 2.56
N ILE A 216 8.12 18.15 2.90
CA ILE A 216 7.40 18.29 4.18
C ILE A 216 8.27 17.78 5.31
N VAL A 217 8.85 16.58 5.17
CA VAL A 217 9.76 15.99 6.17
C VAL A 217 10.90 16.95 6.48
N HIS A 218 11.62 17.43 5.45
CA HIS A 218 12.71 18.38 5.63
C HIS A 218 12.31 19.64 6.42
N LYS A 219 11.11 20.17 6.17
CA LYS A 219 10.61 21.37 6.87
C LYS A 219 10.10 21.10 8.28
N ALA A 220 9.52 19.92 8.53
CA ALA A 220 8.81 19.62 9.77
C ALA A 220 9.72 18.96 10.82
N THR A 221 10.70 18.14 10.40
CA THR A 221 11.47 17.27 11.30
C THR A 221 12.16 18.03 12.42
N HIS A 222 12.87 19.13 12.14
CA HIS A 222 13.54 19.91 13.18
C HIS A 222 12.56 20.47 14.23
N SER A 223 11.41 20.97 13.78
CA SER A 223 10.39 21.52 14.69
C SER A 223 9.76 20.41 15.54
N ILE A 224 9.47 19.25 14.94
CA ILE A 224 8.93 18.07 15.64
C ILE A 224 9.90 17.60 16.73
N ILE A 225 11.18 17.44 16.40
CA ILE A 225 12.20 16.98 17.35
C ILE A 225 12.36 17.96 18.52
N ASN A 226 12.40 19.27 18.22
CA ASN A 226 12.54 20.30 19.25
C ASN A 226 11.36 20.31 20.22
N GLU A 227 10.13 20.08 19.75
CA GLU A 227 8.95 19.97 20.61
C GLU A 227 8.87 18.63 21.37
N LEU A 228 9.29 17.52 20.75
CA LEU A 228 9.35 16.21 21.42
C LEU A 228 10.36 16.20 22.57
N LYS A 229 11.50 16.87 22.42
CA LYS A 229 12.52 17.01 23.47
C LYS A 229 12.02 17.76 24.72
N LYS A 230 10.89 18.47 24.64
CA LYS A 230 10.27 19.15 25.79
C LYS A 230 9.37 18.23 26.63
N ASN A 231 9.43 16.90 26.43
CA ASN A 231 8.54 15.91 27.05
C ASN A 231 7.04 16.16 26.78
N THR A 232 6.74 16.67 25.58
CA THR A 232 5.36 16.96 25.16
C THR A 232 4.72 15.75 24.47
N SER A 233 3.43 15.50 24.69
CA SER A 233 2.73 14.38 24.02
C SER A 233 2.57 14.64 22.50
N PRO A 234 2.48 13.58 21.67
CA PRO A 234 2.40 13.70 20.22
C PRO A 234 1.31 14.66 19.69
N GLY A 235 0.14 14.65 20.32
CA GLY A 235 -0.97 15.54 19.95
C GLY A 235 -0.69 17.03 20.20
N HIS A 236 0.15 17.37 21.19
CA HIS A 236 0.54 18.75 21.48
C HIS A 236 1.61 19.26 20.53
N VAL A 237 2.54 18.39 20.10
CA VAL A 237 3.58 18.73 19.11
C VAL A 237 2.94 19.29 17.84
N CYS A 238 1.91 18.63 17.32
CA CYS A 238 1.28 19.05 16.07
C CYS A 238 0.54 20.39 16.15
N LYS A 239 -0.02 20.72 17.32
CA LYS A 239 -0.60 22.04 17.58
C LYS A 239 0.50 23.11 17.70
N ALA A 240 1.59 22.80 18.40
CA ALA A 240 2.72 23.72 18.58
C ALA A 240 3.35 24.14 17.24
N ILE A 241 3.49 23.20 16.30
CA ILE A 241 4.04 23.48 14.96
C ILE A 241 2.99 23.90 13.92
N LYS A 242 1.75 24.18 14.35
CA LYS A 242 0.62 24.65 13.50
C LYS A 242 0.33 23.72 12.32
N MET A 243 0.50 22.42 12.51
CA MET A 243 0.10 21.38 11.55
C MET A 243 -1.27 20.80 11.89
N CYS A 244 -1.66 20.88 13.16
CA CYS A 244 -3.03 20.95 13.64
C CYS A 244 -3.27 22.38 14.19
#